data_AF-A0A2M7U147-F1
#
_entry.id   AF-A0A2M7U147-F1
#
_cell.length_a   1.000
_cell.length_b   1.000
_cell.length_c   1.000
_cell.angle_alpha   90.00
_cell.angle_beta   90.00
_cell.angle_gamma   90.00
#
_symmetry.space_group_name_H-M   'P 1'
#
loop_
_entity.id
_entity.type
_entity.pdbx_description
1 polymer ?
#
loop_
_entity_poly.entity_id
_entity_poly.type
_entity_poly.pdbx_seq_one_letter_code
_entity_poly.pdbx_strand_id
1 'polypeptide(L)'
;MLISWEFQPAGDIIEYYGVTESLLSHGGINLTQEDYQNLVNTFNEGYFSDPRYFMAGRGAERFSAHFIGYSVLAVPTRALLELIGSDPKKALGFTNLLIFSASLLFIMLKYLKNTAPKLILLLTAFTSPLIFFLTWPGPDLLVLSLLLISLFAFWNKECLFAAILSVIASWHSQPLIIVAGINVMFLLFHSRHPELACPPNWRDSESIFSRFRFKSGMIKKTIPILIVLAFLAAIPYVYNLYFFGVLSPWSIFEDGWT
;
A
#
# COMPACT_ATOMS: atom_id res chain seq x y z
N MET A 1 35.63 0.83 8.37
CA MET A 1 35.30 0.73 6.93
C MET A 1 33.82 1.06 6.80
N LEU A 2 33.49 2.33 6.52
CA LEU A 2 32.11 2.71 6.25
C LEU A 2 31.79 2.19 4.84
N ILE A 3 30.91 1.21 4.74
CA ILE A 3 30.38 0.77 3.46
C ILE A 3 29.65 1.98 2.87
N SER A 4 30.25 2.64 1.88
CA SER A 4 29.56 3.64 1.08
C SER A 4 28.56 2.89 0.21
N TRP A 5 27.31 2.83 0.66
CA TRP A 5 26.21 2.31 -0.14
C TRP A 5 25.98 3.26 -1.30
N GLU A 6 26.48 2.88 -2.48
CA GLU A 6 26.23 3.62 -3.71
C GLU A 6 24.77 3.36 -4.12
N PHE A 7 23.98 4.42 -4.14
CA PHE A 7 22.58 4.36 -4.47
C PHE A 7 22.42 4.13 -5.98
N GLN A 8 21.98 2.93 -6.36
CA GLN A 8 21.65 2.59 -7.74
C GLN A 8 20.16 2.85 -7.95
N PRO A 9 19.76 3.83 -8.78
CA PRO A 9 18.35 3.99 -9.14
C PRO A 9 17.91 2.75 -9.92
N ALA A 10 17.17 1.87 -9.25
CA ALA A 10 16.59 0.66 -9.82
C ALA A 10 15.10 0.59 -9.48
N GLY A 11 14.34 -0.18 -10.25
CA GLY A 11 12.88 -0.30 -10.08
C GLY A 11 12.14 1.00 -10.37
N ASP A 12 11.06 1.22 -9.62
CA ASP A 12 10.07 2.29 -9.86
C ASP A 12 10.43 3.62 -9.18
N ILE A 13 11.71 3.78 -8.81
CA ILE A 13 12.22 4.94 -8.10
C ILE A 13 11.87 6.25 -8.79
N ILE A 14 12.04 6.29 -10.11
CA ILE A 14 11.88 7.49 -10.93
C ILE A 14 10.47 8.03 -10.79
N GLU A 15 9.49 7.14 -10.81
CA GLU A 15 8.08 7.46 -10.70
C GLU A 15 7.72 7.94 -9.31
N TYR A 16 8.07 7.17 -8.28
CA TYR A 16 7.70 7.53 -6.91
C TYR A 16 8.42 8.77 -6.42
N TYR A 17 9.72 8.88 -6.71
CA TYR A 17 10.53 10.04 -6.35
C TYR A 17 10.11 11.27 -7.15
N GLY A 18 9.86 11.13 -8.46
CA GLY A 18 9.44 12.24 -9.30
C GLY A 18 8.06 12.80 -8.92
N VAL A 19 7.08 11.96 -8.58
CA VAL A 19 5.82 12.47 -8.02
C VAL A 19 6.03 13.15 -6.66
N THR A 20 6.96 12.65 -5.84
CA THR A 20 7.32 13.30 -4.56
C THR A 20 7.94 14.68 -4.79
N GLU A 21 8.75 14.86 -5.84
CA GLU A 21 9.24 16.17 -6.29
C GLU A 21 8.09 17.11 -6.62
N SER A 22 7.21 16.72 -7.55
CA SER A 22 6.11 17.57 -7.99
C SER A 22 5.21 18.02 -6.83
N LEU A 23 4.95 17.12 -5.88
CA LEU A 23 4.18 17.42 -4.69
C LEU A 23 4.85 18.45 -3.77
N LEU A 24 6.19 18.41 -3.65
CA LEU A 24 6.94 19.37 -2.84
C LEU A 24 7.16 20.71 -3.55
N SER A 25 7.39 20.66 -4.86
CA SER A 25 7.71 21.78 -5.73
C SER A 25 6.51 22.71 -5.92
N HIS A 26 5.36 22.17 -6.33
CA HIS A 26 4.18 22.97 -6.65
C HIS A 26 2.86 22.43 -6.10
N GLY A 27 2.87 21.29 -5.39
CA GLY A 27 1.68 20.68 -4.80
C GLY A 27 0.82 19.89 -5.79
N GLY A 28 1.22 19.83 -7.06
CA GLY A 28 0.62 18.98 -8.08
C GLY A 28 1.29 17.62 -8.19
N ILE A 29 0.77 16.78 -9.08
CA ILE A 29 1.28 15.42 -9.34
C ILE A 29 1.78 15.24 -10.77
N ASN A 30 1.58 16.24 -11.62
CA ASN A 30 2.10 16.28 -12.97
C ASN A 30 3.57 16.68 -12.96
N LEU A 31 4.35 16.05 -13.82
CA LEU A 31 5.76 16.38 -14.03
C LEU A 31 5.85 17.69 -14.83
N THR A 32 6.22 18.78 -14.17
CA THR A 32 6.45 20.08 -14.81
C THR A 32 7.86 20.19 -15.37
N GLN A 33 8.12 21.23 -16.15
CA GLN A 33 9.46 21.51 -16.66
C GLN A 33 10.43 21.89 -15.52
N GLU A 34 9.96 22.51 -14.44
CA GLU A 34 10.77 22.82 -13.26
C GLU A 34 11.15 21.55 -12.51
N ASP A 35 10.18 20.67 -12.25
CA ASP A 35 10.42 19.37 -11.62
C ASP A 35 11.43 18.55 -12.41
N TYR A 36 11.29 18.53 -13.74
CA TYR A 36 12.24 17.89 -14.65
C TYR A 36 13.66 18.41 -14.44
N GLN A 37 13.86 19.73 -14.41
CA GLN A 37 15.19 20.32 -14.24
C GLN A 37 15.80 19.97 -12.87
N ASN A 38 14.98 19.90 -11.82
CA ASN A 38 15.43 19.47 -10.49
C ASN A 38 15.85 17.98 -10.49
N LEU A 39 15.09 17.16 -11.19
CA LEU A 39 15.27 15.71 -11.21
C LEU A 39 16.45 15.26 -12.08
N VAL A 40 16.73 15.91 -13.20
CA VAL A 40 17.89 15.57 -14.07
C VAL A 40 19.24 15.88 -13.43
N ASN A 41 19.27 16.76 -12.41
CA ASN A 41 20.45 16.97 -11.58
C ASN A 41 20.74 15.77 -10.66
N THR A 42 19.73 14.93 -10.42
CA THR A 42 19.78 13.81 -9.46
C THR A 42 19.81 12.46 -10.15
N PHE A 43 19.12 12.32 -11.29
CA PHE A 43 18.95 11.08 -12.04
C PHE A 43 19.26 11.28 -13.53
N ASN A 44 19.44 10.18 -14.26
CA ASN A 44 19.67 10.23 -15.70
C ASN A 44 18.46 10.81 -16.43
N GLU A 45 18.71 11.74 -17.37
CA GLU A 45 17.69 12.42 -18.18
C GLU A 45 16.79 11.47 -18.98
N GLY A 46 17.33 10.34 -19.44
CA GLY A 46 16.61 9.31 -20.20
C GLY A 46 15.38 8.76 -19.46
N TYR A 47 15.41 8.75 -18.12
CA TYR A 47 14.28 8.28 -17.32
C TYR A 47 13.04 9.17 -17.42
N PHE A 48 13.21 10.48 -17.59
CA PHE A 48 12.09 11.42 -17.64
C PHE A 48 11.59 11.66 -19.05
N SER A 49 12.31 11.23 -20.07
CA SER A 49 11.86 11.26 -21.47
C SER A 49 11.16 9.97 -21.90
N ASP A 50 11.34 8.88 -21.14
CA ASP A 50 10.74 7.58 -21.43
C ASP A 50 9.25 7.54 -20.98
N PRO A 51 8.30 7.25 -21.89
CA PRO A 51 6.88 7.18 -21.58
C PRO A 51 6.51 6.03 -20.63
N ARG A 52 7.41 5.06 -20.39
CA ARG A 52 7.19 3.97 -19.42
C ARG A 52 7.18 4.46 -17.97
N TYR A 53 7.84 5.58 -17.67
CA TYR A 53 7.84 6.16 -16.33
C TYR A 53 6.86 7.34 -16.22
N PHE A 54 6.83 8.23 -17.22
CA PHE A 54 5.94 9.39 -17.22
C PHE A 54 5.14 9.46 -18.51
N MET A 55 3.87 9.07 -18.41
CA MET A 55 2.93 8.97 -19.50
C MET A 55 2.21 10.30 -19.75
N ALA A 56 1.87 10.57 -21.00
CA ALA A 56 0.95 11.65 -21.31
C ALA A 56 -0.43 11.36 -20.70
N GLY A 57 -0.98 12.34 -19.98
CA GLY A 57 -2.37 12.30 -19.54
C GLY A 57 -3.33 12.62 -20.69
N ARG A 58 -4.59 12.94 -20.36
CA ARG A 58 -5.60 13.39 -21.33
C ARG A 58 -5.28 14.75 -22.00
N GLY A 59 -4.33 15.49 -21.46
CA GLY A 59 -3.87 16.79 -21.97
C GLY A 59 -2.39 16.79 -22.34
N ALA A 60 -1.74 17.94 -22.27
CA ALA A 60 -0.29 18.08 -22.51
C ALA A 60 0.57 17.70 -21.28
N GLU A 61 -0.07 17.46 -20.14
CA GLU A 61 0.60 17.13 -18.87
C GLU A 61 1.04 15.66 -18.82
N ARG A 62 2.07 15.38 -18.04
CA ARG A 62 2.65 14.04 -17.87
C ARG A 62 2.53 13.57 -16.42
N PHE A 63 2.18 12.30 -16.24
CA PHE A 63 1.93 11.70 -14.93
C PHE A 63 2.64 10.35 -14.83
N SER A 64 2.96 9.94 -13.60
CA SER A 64 3.47 8.59 -13.31
C SER A 64 2.41 7.53 -13.60
N ALA A 65 2.81 6.37 -14.13
CA ALA A 65 1.89 5.25 -14.34
C ALA A 65 1.46 4.61 -13.00
N HIS A 66 2.33 4.70 -11.98
CA HIS A 66 2.04 4.20 -10.66
C HIS A 66 1.12 5.12 -9.85
N PHE A 67 0.26 4.51 -9.03
CA PHE A 67 -0.62 5.25 -8.14
C PHE A 67 0.18 6.03 -7.06
N ILE A 68 -0.16 7.30 -6.87
CA ILE A 68 0.61 8.29 -6.09
C ILE A 68 0.64 8.06 -4.57
N GLY A 69 -0.15 7.12 -4.04
CA GLY A 69 -0.36 6.98 -2.59
C GLY A 69 0.94 6.83 -1.78
N TYR A 70 1.92 6.12 -2.32
CA TYR A 70 3.23 5.94 -1.69
C TYR A 70 4.09 7.20 -1.76
N SER A 71 4.09 7.92 -2.89
CA SER A 71 4.79 9.20 -3.03
C SER A 71 4.31 10.24 -2.02
N VAL A 72 3.00 10.30 -1.77
CA VAL A 72 2.44 11.20 -0.74
C VAL A 72 3.01 10.90 0.65
N LEU A 73 3.21 9.62 0.99
CA LEU A 73 3.84 9.24 2.26
C LEU A 73 5.34 9.56 2.31
N ALA A 74 6.00 9.65 1.16
CA ALA A 74 7.41 10.00 1.06
C ALA A 74 7.69 11.50 1.23
N VAL A 75 6.73 12.37 0.88
CA VAL A 75 6.82 13.83 1.00
C VAL A 75 7.39 14.31 2.36
N PRO A 76 6.82 13.92 3.53
CA PRO A 76 7.34 14.40 4.81
C PRO A 76 8.76 13.91 5.11
N THR A 77 9.12 12.71 4.65
CA THR A 77 10.46 12.17 4.86
C THR A 77 11.48 12.94 4.02
N ARG A 78 11.13 13.21 2.77
CA ARG A 78 11.98 13.98 1.86
C ARG A 78 12.19 15.41 2.35
N ALA A 79 11.11 16.12 2.69
CA ALA A 79 11.19 17.47 3.24
C ALA A 79 12.05 17.53 4.51
N LEU A 80 11.96 16.53 5.39
CA LEU A 80 12.78 16.45 6.59
C LEU A 80 14.27 16.25 6.26
N LEU A 81 14.60 15.39 5.28
CA LEU A 81 15.99 15.18 4.87
C LEU A 81 16.60 16.45 4.28
N GLU A 82 15.86 17.18 3.44
CA GLU A 82 16.28 18.48 2.89
C GLU A 82 16.49 19.51 4.01
N LEU A 83 15.55 19.60 4.96
CA LEU A 83 15.61 20.53 6.09
C LEU A 83 16.87 20.34 6.95
N ILE A 84 17.33 19.10 7.14
CA ILE A 84 18.53 18.79 7.92
C ILE A 84 19.82 18.72 7.08
N GLY A 85 19.75 19.05 5.79
CA GLY A 85 20.89 19.01 4.86
C GLY A 85 21.41 17.58 4.57
N SER A 86 20.55 16.57 4.70
CA SER A 86 20.87 15.18 4.33
C SER A 86 20.58 14.92 2.84
N ASP A 87 21.04 13.77 2.34
CA ASP A 87 20.83 13.36 0.95
C ASP A 87 19.34 13.01 0.69
N PRO A 88 18.61 13.81 -0.13
CA PRO A 88 17.19 13.59 -0.39
C PRO A 88 16.90 12.27 -1.09
N LYS A 89 17.88 11.65 -1.79
CA LYS A 89 17.70 10.36 -2.48
C LYS A 89 17.35 9.23 -1.52
N LYS A 90 17.67 9.38 -0.23
CA LYS A 90 17.36 8.40 0.80
C LYS A 90 15.89 8.44 1.25
N ALA A 91 15.10 9.40 0.76
CA ALA A 91 13.72 9.62 1.22
C ALA A 91 12.88 8.35 1.19
N LEU A 92 12.81 7.65 0.04
CA LEU A 92 11.99 6.44 -0.10
C LEU A 92 12.43 5.32 0.86
N GLY A 93 13.74 5.11 1.01
CA GLY A 93 14.28 4.13 1.95
C GLY A 93 13.97 4.48 3.42
N PHE A 94 14.08 5.75 3.80
CA PHE A 94 13.67 6.21 5.13
C PHE A 94 12.16 6.08 5.34
N THR A 95 11.34 6.36 4.32
CA THR A 95 9.90 6.16 4.36
C THR A 95 9.57 4.68 4.60
N ASN A 96 10.23 3.77 3.88
CA ASN A 96 10.10 2.33 4.08
C ASN A 96 10.50 1.90 5.49
N LEU A 97 11.64 2.40 6.00
CA LEU A 97 12.08 2.14 7.37
C LEU A 97 11.05 2.60 8.41
N LEU A 98 10.48 3.80 8.24
CA LEU A 98 9.46 4.35 9.14
C LEU A 98 8.18 3.52 9.10
N ILE A 99 7.67 3.20 7.90
CA ILE A 99 6.46 2.39 7.72
C ILE A 99 6.64 1.01 8.35
N PHE A 100 7.75 0.33 8.07
CA PHE A 100 8.02 -0.99 8.61
C PHE A 100 8.15 -0.98 10.12
N SER A 101 8.94 -0.05 10.67
CA SER A 101 9.15 0.09 12.11
C SER A 101 7.85 0.43 12.84
N ALA A 102 7.06 1.37 12.32
CA ALA A 102 5.76 1.74 12.87
C ALA A 102 4.79 0.56 12.85
N SER A 103 4.81 -0.25 11.80
CA SER A 103 3.94 -1.42 11.65
C SER A 103 4.29 -2.54 12.63
N LEU A 104 5.59 -2.85 12.79
CA LEU A 104 6.06 -3.80 13.80
C LEU A 104 5.72 -3.31 15.21
N LEU A 105 5.98 -2.03 15.51
CA LEU A 105 5.64 -1.43 16.79
C LEU A 105 4.14 -1.51 17.07
N PHE A 106 3.30 -1.15 16.10
CA PHE A 106 1.85 -1.24 16.21
C PHE A 106 1.38 -2.65 16.54
N ILE A 107 1.88 -3.66 15.83
CA ILE A 107 1.54 -5.07 16.09
C ILE A 107 1.98 -5.50 17.49
N MET A 108 3.21 -5.15 17.88
CA MET A 108 3.75 -5.48 19.20
C MET A 108 2.97 -4.83 20.34
N LEU A 109 2.50 -3.59 20.16
CA LEU A 109 1.74 -2.88 21.19
C LEU A 109 0.29 -3.37 21.27
N LYS A 110 -0.34 -3.62 20.12
CA LYS A 110 -1.78 -3.91 20.05
C LYS A 110 -2.12 -5.39 20.22
N TYR A 111 -1.37 -6.29 19.58
CA TYR A 111 -1.77 -7.70 19.45
C TYR A 111 -0.90 -8.67 20.25
N LEU A 112 0.34 -8.29 20.58
CA LEU A 112 1.27 -9.17 21.28
C LEU A 112 1.45 -8.74 22.75
N LYS A 113 0.99 -9.56 23.69
CA LYS A 113 1.14 -9.25 25.13
C LYS A 113 2.51 -9.66 25.67
N ASN A 114 2.97 -10.86 25.31
CA ASN A 114 4.16 -11.47 25.88
C ASN A 114 5.44 -11.09 25.14
N THR A 115 6.58 -11.12 25.83
CA THR A 115 7.90 -10.80 25.25
C THR A 115 8.33 -11.80 24.17
N ALA A 116 8.04 -13.09 24.36
CA ALA A 116 8.49 -14.13 23.42
C ALA A 116 7.90 -13.95 21.99
N PRO A 117 6.58 -13.78 21.78
CA PRO A 117 6.03 -13.46 20.45
C PRO A 117 6.59 -12.17 19.83
N LYS A 118 6.86 -11.13 20.64
CA LYS A 118 7.46 -9.88 20.15
C LYS A 118 8.87 -10.13 19.62
N LEU A 119 9.67 -10.90 20.36
CA LEU A 119 11.02 -11.26 19.96
C LEU A 119 11.01 -12.13 18.69
N ILE A 120 10.09 -13.10 18.60
CA ILE A 120 9.93 -13.92 17.39
C ILE A 120 9.57 -13.02 16.19
N LEU A 121 8.60 -12.12 16.34
CA LEU A 121 8.23 -11.19 15.27
C LEU A 121 9.43 -10.36 14.80
N LEU A 122 10.20 -9.78 15.73
CA LEU A 122 11.39 -8.99 15.39
C LEU A 122 12.47 -9.85 14.72
N LEU A 123 12.78 -11.02 15.27
CA LEU A 123 13.76 -11.93 14.68
C LEU A 123 13.34 -12.34 13.27
N THR A 124 12.09 -12.74 13.06
CA THR A 124 11.58 -13.09 11.73
C THR A 124 11.63 -11.89 10.79
N ALA A 125 11.20 -10.70 11.24
CA ALA A 125 11.23 -9.49 10.43
C ALA A 125 12.65 -9.16 9.93
N PHE A 126 13.64 -9.15 10.83
CA PHE A 126 15.02 -8.73 10.52
C PHE A 126 15.92 -9.84 9.95
N THR A 127 15.53 -11.11 10.07
CA THR A 127 16.25 -12.23 9.41
C THR A 127 15.58 -12.70 8.12
N SER A 128 14.39 -12.18 7.79
CA SER A 128 13.73 -12.46 6.53
C SER A 128 14.31 -11.62 5.37
N PRO A 129 14.08 -12.04 4.11
CA PRO A 129 14.41 -11.23 2.94
C PRO A 129 13.73 -9.85 2.87
N LEU A 130 12.75 -9.57 3.74
CA LEU A 130 12.08 -8.26 3.83
C LEU A 130 13.07 -7.12 4.11
N ILE A 131 14.19 -7.41 4.76
CA ILE A 131 15.19 -6.40 5.08
C ILE A 131 15.79 -5.75 3.81
N PHE A 132 15.84 -6.47 2.69
CA PHE A 132 16.30 -5.93 1.41
C PHE A 132 15.33 -4.90 0.82
N PHE A 133 14.05 -4.95 1.20
CA PHE A 133 13.04 -3.96 0.78
C PHE A 133 13.12 -2.64 1.55
N LEU A 134 13.91 -2.55 2.64
CA LEU A 134 14.14 -1.29 3.33
C LEU A 134 14.82 -0.25 2.44
N THR A 135 15.67 -0.70 1.53
CA THR A 135 16.36 0.16 0.56
C THR A 135 15.71 0.13 -0.82
N TRP A 136 14.74 -0.74 -1.05
CA TRP A 136 14.03 -0.83 -2.33
C TRP A 136 13.10 0.39 -2.50
N PRO A 137 13.22 1.14 -3.60
CA PRO A 137 12.48 2.38 -3.82
C PRO A 137 11.08 2.12 -4.40
N GLY A 138 10.21 1.49 -3.61
CA GLY A 138 8.86 1.13 -4.03
C GLY A 138 7.90 0.89 -2.85
N PRO A 139 6.59 0.69 -3.15
CA PRO A 139 5.53 0.57 -2.15
C PRO A 139 5.45 -0.83 -1.54
N ASP A 140 6.30 -1.77 -1.95
CA ASP A 140 6.27 -3.18 -1.55
C ASP A 140 6.23 -3.33 -0.03
N LEU A 141 7.09 -2.59 0.67
CA LEU A 141 7.17 -2.67 2.13
C LEU A 141 5.94 -2.05 2.81
N LEU A 142 5.31 -1.04 2.19
CA LEU A 142 4.00 -0.52 2.62
C LEU A 142 2.93 -1.59 2.46
N VAL A 143 2.84 -2.22 1.29
CA VAL A 143 1.88 -3.29 0.99
C VAL A 143 2.02 -4.44 1.99
N LEU A 144 3.25 -4.94 2.19
CA LEU A 144 3.53 -6.04 3.11
C LEU A 144 3.22 -5.65 4.57
N SER A 145 3.53 -4.42 4.97
CA SER A 145 3.21 -3.91 6.30
C SER A 145 1.69 -3.85 6.54
N LEU A 146 0.92 -3.33 5.57
CA LEU A 146 -0.54 -3.29 5.64
C LEU A 146 -1.16 -4.69 5.69
N LEU A 147 -0.66 -5.62 4.87
CA LEU A 147 -1.11 -7.02 4.87
C LEU A 147 -0.78 -7.72 6.19
N LEU A 148 0.40 -7.48 6.77
CA LEU A 148 0.79 -8.06 8.05
C LEU A 148 -0.12 -7.56 9.17
N ILE A 149 -0.36 -6.24 9.25
CA ILE A 149 -1.30 -5.69 10.22
C ILE A 149 -2.71 -6.24 9.98
N SER A 150 -3.13 -6.35 8.73
CA SER A 150 -4.42 -6.93 8.33
C SER A 150 -4.57 -8.37 8.84
N LEU A 151 -3.52 -9.19 8.71
CA LEU A 151 -3.52 -10.57 9.21
C LEU A 151 -3.70 -10.63 10.73
N PHE A 152 -2.96 -9.79 11.47
CA PHE A 152 -3.11 -9.71 12.93
C PHE A 152 -4.50 -9.20 13.33
N ALA A 153 -5.02 -8.18 12.65
CA ALA A 153 -6.37 -7.67 12.86
C ALA A 153 -7.42 -8.75 12.62
N PHE A 154 -7.30 -9.49 11.51
CA PHE A 154 -8.18 -10.59 11.15
C PHE A 154 -8.16 -11.69 12.22
N TRP A 155 -6.98 -12.10 12.67
CA TRP A 155 -6.82 -13.12 13.71
C TRP A 155 -7.46 -12.69 15.04
N ASN A 156 -7.43 -11.39 15.34
CA ASN A 156 -8.07 -10.78 16.51
C ASN A 156 -9.54 -10.39 16.27
N LYS A 157 -10.18 -10.90 15.20
CA LYS A 157 -11.60 -10.68 14.84
C LYS A 157 -11.93 -9.23 14.46
N GLU A 158 -10.95 -8.36 14.27
CA GLU A 158 -11.13 -6.98 13.79
C GLU A 158 -11.29 -6.94 12.26
N CYS A 159 -12.30 -7.64 11.74
CA CYS A 159 -12.44 -7.96 10.32
C CYS A 159 -12.63 -6.72 9.43
N LEU A 160 -13.31 -5.68 9.93
CA LEU A 160 -13.45 -4.42 9.20
C LEU A 160 -12.10 -3.71 9.04
N PHE A 161 -11.30 -3.66 10.11
CA PHE A 161 -9.98 -3.03 10.06
C PHE A 161 -9.04 -3.81 9.13
N ALA A 162 -9.07 -5.16 9.18
CA ALA A 162 -8.36 -6.01 8.23
C ALA A 162 -8.79 -5.76 6.77
N ALA A 163 -10.10 -5.65 6.52
CA ALA A 163 -10.61 -5.35 5.18
C ALA A 163 -10.13 -3.98 4.68
N ILE A 164 -10.21 -2.93 5.49
CA ILE A 164 -9.72 -1.58 5.12
C ILE A 164 -8.23 -1.62 4.75
N LEU A 165 -7.40 -2.24 5.59
CA LEU A 165 -5.96 -2.34 5.33
C LEU A 165 -5.64 -3.12 4.05
N SER A 166 -6.38 -4.20 3.79
CA SER A 166 -6.24 -4.99 2.55
C SER A 166 -6.66 -4.20 1.31
N VAL A 167 -7.72 -3.37 1.41
CA VAL A 167 -8.14 -2.49 0.32
C VAL A 167 -7.08 -1.41 0.04
N ILE A 168 -6.51 -0.80 1.07
CA ILE A 168 -5.43 0.20 0.89
C ILE A 168 -4.19 -0.48 0.29
N ALA A 169 -3.85 -1.69 0.73
CA ALA A 169 -2.76 -2.46 0.14
C ALA A 169 -3.00 -2.74 -1.36
N SER A 170 -4.26 -2.98 -1.76
CA SER A 170 -4.58 -3.22 -3.16
C SER A 170 -4.49 -1.99 -4.07
N TRP A 171 -4.28 -0.80 -3.51
CA TRP A 171 -3.98 0.40 -4.31
C TRP A 171 -2.66 0.29 -5.05
N HIS A 172 -1.69 -0.41 -4.46
CA HIS A 172 -0.35 -0.60 -5.01
C HIS A 172 -0.15 -1.98 -5.64
N SER A 173 -1.00 -2.95 -5.30
CA SER A 173 -1.00 -4.28 -5.92
C SER A 173 -2.42 -4.79 -6.12
N GLN A 174 -2.96 -4.56 -7.31
CA GLN A 174 -4.36 -4.81 -7.67
C GLN A 174 -4.88 -6.22 -7.31
N PRO A 175 -4.10 -7.33 -7.47
CA PRO A 175 -4.56 -8.67 -7.10
C PRO A 175 -4.94 -8.82 -5.62
N LEU A 176 -4.41 -7.97 -4.73
CA LEU A 176 -4.73 -8.01 -3.31
C LEU A 176 -6.18 -7.61 -2.97
N ILE A 177 -6.95 -7.10 -3.94
CA ILE A 177 -8.39 -6.91 -3.78
C ILE A 177 -9.10 -8.23 -3.44
N ILE A 178 -8.54 -9.37 -3.83
CA ILE A 178 -9.05 -10.70 -3.46
C ILE A 178 -8.94 -10.91 -1.94
N VAL A 179 -7.82 -10.52 -1.33
CA VAL A 179 -7.62 -10.60 0.13
C VAL A 179 -8.63 -9.71 0.86
N ALA A 180 -8.87 -8.50 0.36
CA ALA A 180 -9.93 -7.63 0.87
C ALA A 180 -11.32 -8.30 0.75
N GLY A 181 -11.61 -8.93 -0.39
CA GLY A 181 -12.85 -9.69 -0.61
C GLY A 181 -13.04 -10.82 0.39
N ILE A 182 -11.98 -11.59 0.68
CA ILE A 182 -12.00 -12.65 1.72
C ILE A 182 -12.30 -12.06 3.10
N ASN A 183 -11.63 -10.97 3.48
CA ASN A 183 -11.88 -10.29 4.76
C ASN A 183 -13.31 -9.76 4.87
N VAL A 184 -13.85 -9.21 3.78
CA VAL A 184 -15.25 -8.78 3.69
C VAL A 184 -16.19 -9.97 3.81
N MET A 185 -15.98 -11.05 3.08
CA MET A 185 -16.79 -12.26 3.19
C MET A 185 -16.82 -12.80 4.61
N PHE A 186 -15.68 -12.79 5.29
CA PHE A 186 -15.59 -13.22 6.68
C PHE A 186 -16.30 -12.25 7.63
N LEU A 187 -16.16 -10.94 7.43
CA LEU A 187 -16.93 -9.91 8.16
C LEU A 187 -18.44 -10.13 8.01
N LEU A 188 -18.89 -10.40 6.78
CA LEU A 188 -20.29 -10.70 6.48
C LEU A 188 -20.73 -11.96 7.22
N PHE A 189 -19.97 -13.05 7.09
CA PHE A 189 -20.28 -14.32 7.74
C PHE A 189 -20.36 -14.19 9.26
N HIS A 190 -19.36 -13.56 9.87
CA HIS A 190 -19.30 -13.34 11.32
C HIS A 190 -20.43 -12.44 11.82
N SER A 191 -20.76 -11.38 11.07
CA SER A 191 -21.91 -10.53 11.41
C SER A 191 -23.24 -11.28 11.37
N ARG A 192 -23.34 -12.36 10.58
CA ARG A 192 -24.53 -13.23 10.49
C ARG A 192 -24.63 -14.24 11.62
N HIS A 193 -23.49 -14.72 12.07
CA HIS A 193 -23.39 -15.81 13.04
C HIS A 193 -22.41 -15.47 14.16
N PRO A 194 -22.72 -14.47 15.00
CA PRO A 194 -21.90 -14.17 16.17
C PRO A 194 -21.76 -15.38 17.11
N GLU A 195 -22.71 -16.32 17.10
CA GLU A 195 -22.63 -17.61 17.81
C GLU A 195 -21.60 -18.59 17.22
N LEU A 196 -21.22 -18.43 15.95
CA LEU A 196 -20.16 -19.21 15.28
C LEU A 196 -18.81 -18.49 15.33
N ALA A 197 -18.74 -17.33 15.99
CA ALA A 197 -17.53 -16.53 16.17
C ALA A 197 -16.37 -17.32 16.78
N CYS A 198 -16.68 -18.32 17.62
CA CYS A 198 -15.75 -19.29 18.19
C CYS A 198 -16.53 -20.57 18.56
N PRO A 199 -16.25 -21.76 17.99
CA PRO A 199 -16.50 -22.99 18.70
C PRO A 199 -15.34 -23.22 19.69
N PRO A 200 -15.59 -23.52 20.97
CA PRO A 200 -14.53 -24.03 21.85
C PRO A 200 -14.01 -25.40 21.38
N ASN A 201 -14.79 -26.13 20.57
CA ASN A 201 -14.45 -27.46 20.08
C ASN A 201 -14.98 -27.66 18.66
N TRP A 202 -14.08 -27.86 17.70
CA TRP A 202 -14.33 -28.10 16.28
C TRP A 202 -14.94 -29.48 15.96
N ARG A 203 -15.43 -30.22 16.96
CA ARG A 203 -15.75 -31.66 16.85
C ARG A 203 -17.20 -31.99 16.49
N ASP A 204 -18.11 -31.03 16.55
CA ASP A 204 -19.53 -31.29 16.29
C ASP A 204 -19.94 -30.71 14.93
N SER A 205 -19.75 -31.53 13.88
CA SER A 205 -20.12 -31.22 12.50
C SER A 205 -21.60 -31.52 12.25
N GLU A 206 -22.50 -30.70 12.79
CA GLU A 206 -23.85 -30.60 12.21
C GLU A 206 -23.91 -29.45 11.20
N SER A 207 -24.50 -29.74 10.04
CA SER A 207 -24.27 -29.07 8.76
C SER A 207 -24.30 -27.53 8.82
N ILE A 208 -23.12 -26.93 8.61
CA ILE A 208 -22.91 -25.48 8.43
C ILE A 208 -23.87 -24.86 7.39
N PHE A 209 -24.36 -25.66 6.45
CA PHE A 209 -25.25 -25.22 5.37
C PHE A 209 -26.73 -25.03 5.76
N SER A 210 -27.23 -25.60 6.86
CA SER A 210 -28.66 -25.49 7.22
C SER A 210 -29.02 -24.18 7.92
N ARG A 211 -28.02 -23.36 8.29
CA ARG A 211 -28.21 -22.11 9.05
C ARG A 211 -28.22 -20.83 8.22
N PHE A 212 -28.23 -20.93 6.88
CA PHE A 212 -28.32 -19.80 5.96
C PHE A 212 -29.73 -19.17 5.89
N ARG A 213 -30.28 -18.65 7.01
CA ARG A 213 -31.47 -17.78 6.98
C ARG A 213 -31.07 -16.32 7.14
N PHE A 214 -31.45 -15.51 6.16
CA PHE A 214 -31.14 -14.08 6.09
C PHE A 214 -32.01 -13.29 7.08
N LYS A 215 -31.40 -12.67 8.11
CA LYS A 215 -32.10 -11.69 8.96
C LYS A 215 -32.02 -10.29 8.35
N SER A 216 -33.18 -9.75 7.96
CA SER A 216 -33.37 -8.43 7.32
C SER A 216 -32.67 -7.26 8.05
N GLY A 217 -32.59 -7.28 9.39
CA GLY A 217 -32.03 -6.17 10.18
C GLY A 217 -30.51 -5.94 10.04
N MET A 218 -29.73 -6.96 9.68
CA MET A 218 -28.27 -6.84 9.50
C MET A 218 -27.89 -6.15 8.20
N ILE A 219 -28.70 -6.33 7.15
CA ILE A 219 -28.47 -5.77 5.82
C ILE A 219 -28.24 -4.25 5.91
N LYS A 220 -29.00 -3.57 6.77
CA LYS A 220 -28.93 -2.13 6.98
C LYS A 220 -27.59 -1.64 7.54
N LYS A 221 -26.88 -2.44 8.34
CA LYS A 221 -25.56 -2.07 8.92
C LYS A 221 -24.40 -2.45 8.02
N THR A 222 -24.56 -3.51 7.25
CA THR A 222 -23.53 -4.04 6.38
C THR A 222 -23.38 -3.24 5.09
N ILE A 223 -24.48 -2.79 4.48
CA ILE A 223 -24.45 -2.04 3.21
C ILE A 223 -23.56 -0.79 3.29
N PRO A 224 -23.67 0.08 4.31
CA PRO A 224 -22.79 1.25 4.43
C PRO A 224 -21.30 0.89 4.45
N ILE A 225 -20.93 -0.19 5.17
CA ILE A 225 -19.55 -0.67 5.22
C ILE A 225 -19.07 -1.11 3.83
N LEU A 226 -19.88 -1.88 3.11
CA LEU A 226 -19.54 -2.34 1.76
C LEU A 226 -19.39 -1.17 0.79
N ILE A 227 -20.26 -0.16 0.89
CA ILE A 227 -20.17 1.07 0.08
C ILE A 227 -18.86 1.81 0.36
N VAL A 228 -18.49 1.98 1.64
CA VAL A 228 -17.24 2.64 2.01
C VAL A 228 -16.03 1.86 1.50
N LEU A 229 -16.01 0.53 1.65
CA LEU A 229 -14.90 -0.30 1.16
C LEU A 229 -14.82 -0.30 -0.37
N ALA A 230 -15.96 -0.31 -1.07
CA ALA A 230 -16.00 -0.22 -2.53
C ALA A 230 -15.51 1.15 -3.02
N PHE A 231 -15.91 2.23 -2.35
CA PHE A 231 -15.41 3.57 -2.64
C PHE A 231 -13.91 3.66 -2.43
N LEU A 232 -13.41 3.14 -1.30
CA LEU A 232 -11.98 3.11 -1.00
C LEU A 232 -11.20 2.30 -2.04
N ALA A 233 -11.71 1.14 -2.46
CA ALA A 233 -11.10 0.32 -3.51
C ALA A 233 -11.13 0.98 -4.89
N ALA A 234 -12.11 1.85 -5.15
CA ALA A 234 -12.28 2.55 -6.42
C ALA A 234 -11.29 3.71 -6.60
N ILE A 235 -10.64 4.21 -5.53
CA ILE A 235 -9.78 5.41 -5.59
C ILE A 235 -8.72 5.35 -6.70
N PRO A 236 -7.89 4.29 -6.82
CA PRO A 236 -6.90 4.21 -7.90
C PRO A 236 -7.53 4.20 -9.30
N TYR A 237 -8.71 3.60 -9.46
CA TYR A 237 -9.41 3.55 -10.75
C TYR A 237 -10.01 4.90 -11.13
N VAL A 238 -10.59 5.61 -10.16
CA VAL A 238 -11.08 6.97 -10.38
C VAL A 238 -9.93 7.91 -10.74
N TYR A 239 -8.80 7.79 -10.03
CA TYR A 239 -7.56 8.47 -10.36
C TYR A 239 -7.12 8.20 -11.81
N ASN A 240 -7.05 6.92 -12.20
CA ASN A 240 -6.63 6.53 -13.55
C ASN A 240 -7.59 7.04 -14.63
N LEU A 241 -8.90 6.94 -14.42
CA LEU A 241 -9.91 7.45 -15.35
C LEU A 241 -9.84 8.96 -15.51
N TYR A 242 -9.56 9.68 -14.43
CA TYR A 242 -9.45 11.13 -14.46
C TYR A 242 -8.23 11.58 -15.27
N PHE A 243 -7.04 11.04 -14.98
CA PHE A 243 -5.78 11.50 -15.58
C PHE A 243 -5.47 10.86 -16.94
N PHE A 244 -5.81 9.58 -17.14
CA PHE A 244 -5.46 8.81 -18.34
C PHE A 244 -6.68 8.42 -19.20
N GLY A 245 -7.90 8.49 -18.66
CA GLY A 245 -9.10 8.07 -19.38
C GLY A 245 -9.27 6.54 -19.49
N VAL A 246 -8.46 5.76 -18.78
CA VAL A 246 -8.50 4.29 -18.75
C VAL A 246 -8.53 3.80 -17.30
N LEU A 247 -8.98 2.55 -17.06
CA LEU A 247 -9.02 1.97 -15.71
C LEU A 247 -7.62 1.66 -15.14
N SER A 248 -6.68 1.37 -16.03
CA SER A 248 -5.29 1.05 -15.69
C SER A 248 -4.38 1.67 -16.76
N PRO A 249 -3.44 2.56 -16.41
CA PRO A 249 -2.51 3.15 -17.38
C PRO A 249 -1.67 2.07 -18.07
N TRP A 250 -1.43 0.94 -17.39
CA TRP A 250 -0.71 -0.22 -17.94
C TRP A 250 -1.35 -0.82 -19.19
N SER A 251 -2.65 -0.62 -19.41
CA SER A 251 -3.34 -1.07 -20.62
C SER A 251 -2.97 -0.30 -21.89
N ILE A 252 -2.24 0.81 -21.76
CA ILE A 252 -1.79 1.64 -22.88
C ILE A 252 -0.48 1.11 -23.46
N PHE A 253 0.34 0.39 -22.67
CA PHE A 253 1.59 -0.18 -23.16
C PHE A 253 1.31 -1.44 -23.99
N GLU A 254 1.85 -1.49 -25.22
CA GLU A 254 1.67 -2.62 -26.15
C GLU A 254 2.20 -3.95 -25.60
N ASP A 255 3.19 -3.89 -24.71
CA ASP A 255 3.88 -5.06 -24.18
C ASP A 255 3.30 -5.55 -22.83
N GLY A 256 2.32 -4.84 -22.27
CA GLY A 256 1.58 -5.25 -21.07
C GLY A 256 2.43 -5.49 -19.81
N TRP A 257 3.67 -5.02 -19.75
CA TRP A 257 4.56 -5.32 -18.62
C TRP A 257 4.10 -4.69 -17.31
N THR A 258 3.57 -5.56 -16.45
CA THR A 258 4.01 -5.78 -15.06
C THR A 258 4.61 -7.17 -14.96
#